data_AF-A0A3Q2QR47-F1
#
_entry.id   AF-A0A3Q2QR47-F1
#
_cell.length_a   1.000
_cell.length_b   1.000
_cell.length_c   1.000
_cell.angle_alpha   90.00
_cell.angle_beta   90.00
_cell.angle_gamma   90.00
#
_symmetry.space_group_name_H-M   'P 1'
#
loop_
_entity.id
_entity.type
_entity.pdbx_description
1 polymer ?
#
loop_
_entity_poly.entity_id
_entity_poly.type
_entity_poly.pdbx_seq_one_letter_code
_entity_poly.pdbx_strand_id
1 'polypeptide(L)'
;MLRFLLLTSLAALVLAEPQPRYLEDAIGEERVVGGEVARPNSWPWQISLQYKSGSYYYHTCGGTLIRRGWVMTAAHCVDSSRTWRVVLGDHDINNHEGKEQYMSVSRVYIHPNWNSNSVAGGLVGTRFHPFH
;
A
#
# COMPACT_ATOMS: atom_id res chain seq x y z
N MET A 1 27.72 5.92 50.04
CA MET A 1 27.81 4.82 49.07
C MET A 1 26.45 4.48 48.44
N LEU A 2 25.36 4.38 49.21
CA LEU A 2 24.02 4.09 48.69
C LEU A 2 23.45 5.14 47.71
N ARG A 3 23.78 6.43 47.89
CA ARG A 3 23.37 7.52 46.97
C ARG A 3 23.98 7.40 45.57
N PHE A 4 25.22 6.93 45.45
CA PHE A 4 25.86 6.75 44.14
C PHE A 4 25.21 5.59 43.37
N LEU A 5 24.86 4.50 44.07
CA LEU A 5 24.19 3.34 43.48
C LEU A 5 22.77 3.66 42.98
N LEU A 6 22.03 4.51 43.71
CA LEU A 6 20.71 5.00 43.30
C LEU A 6 20.80 5.89 42.05
N LEU A 7 21.81 6.77 41.98
CA LEU A 7 22.02 7.65 40.83
C LEU A 7 22.41 6.86 39.57
N THR A 8 23.28 5.85 39.70
CA THR A 8 23.66 4.98 38.57
C THR A 8 22.49 4.12 38.09
N SER A 9 21.64 3.66 39.02
CA SER A 9 20.43 2.89 38.71
C SER A 9 19.40 3.73 37.93
N LEU A 10 19.12 4.96 38.38
CA LEU A 10 18.23 5.85 37.66
C LEU A 10 18.77 6.19 36.25
N ALA A 11 20.07 6.42 36.12
CA ALA A 11 20.68 6.68 34.82
C ALA A 11 20.54 5.48 33.85
N ALA A 12 20.65 4.24 34.36
CA ALA A 12 20.45 3.04 33.55
C ALA A 12 18.98 2.86 33.13
N LEU A 13 18.00 3.22 33.97
CA LEU A 13 16.58 3.20 33.57
C LEU A 13 16.27 4.23 32.48
N VAL A 14 16.85 5.44 32.54
CA VAL A 14 16.66 6.48 31.51
C VAL A 14 17.28 6.09 30.17
N LEU A 15 18.40 5.36 30.18
CA LEU A 15 19.05 4.85 28.96
C LEU A 15 18.41 3.58 28.39
N ALA A 16 17.56 2.89 29.16
CA ALA A 16 16.83 1.70 28.73
C ALA A 16 15.46 2.03 28.12
N GLU A 17 15.09 3.31 28.05
CA GLU A 17 13.91 3.74 27.32
C GLU A 17 14.10 3.40 25.83
N PRO A 18 13.21 2.59 25.24
CA PRO A 18 13.24 2.36 23.80
C PRO A 18 13.15 3.71 23.10
N GLN A 19 14.15 4.05 22.29
CA GLN A 19 14.10 5.27 21.48
C GLN A 19 12.75 5.32 20.74
N PRO A 20 12.05 6.47 20.74
CA PRO A 20 10.82 6.60 19.99
C PRO A 20 11.12 6.35 18.51
N ARG A 21 10.48 5.30 17.95
CA ARG A 21 10.63 4.86 16.55
C ARG A 21 10.39 5.94 15.48
N TYR A 22 9.91 7.11 15.89
CA TYR A 22 9.64 8.24 15.02
C TYR A 22 10.90 8.86 14.40
N LEU A 23 12.06 8.79 15.07
CA LEU A 23 13.28 9.42 14.57
C LEU A 23 13.96 8.64 13.43
N GLU A 24 13.82 7.30 13.40
CA GLU A 24 14.38 6.47 12.33
C GLU A 24 13.59 6.56 11.00
N ASP A 25 12.27 6.82 11.04
CA ASP A 25 11.42 6.90 9.83
C ASP A 25 11.46 8.28 9.15
N ALA A 26 11.98 9.32 9.82
CA ALA A 26 12.00 10.71 9.33
C ALA A 26 13.10 11.03 8.30
N ILE A 27 13.88 10.02 7.86
CA ILE A 27 14.95 10.19 6.86
C ILE A 27 14.44 9.93 5.42
N GLY A 28 13.16 9.59 5.26
CA GLY A 28 12.45 9.63 3.98
C GLY A 28 11.63 10.91 3.88
N GLU A 29 11.63 11.57 2.72
CA GLU A 29 10.75 12.72 2.53
C GLU A 29 9.30 12.33 2.81
N GLU A 30 8.70 12.97 3.81
CA GLU A 30 7.34 12.73 4.23
C GLU A 30 6.39 13.20 3.11
N ARG A 31 6.15 12.31 2.13
CA ARG A 31 5.34 12.60 0.93
C ARG A 31 3.85 12.82 1.27
N VAL A 32 3.44 12.43 2.47
CA VAL A 32 2.07 12.51 2.99
C VAL A 32 2.10 13.33 4.26
N VAL A 33 1.47 14.51 4.27
CA VAL A 33 1.47 15.40 5.45
C VAL A 33 0.88 14.69 6.67
N GLY A 34 1.69 14.50 7.72
CA GLY A 34 1.31 13.80 8.94
C GLY A 34 1.19 12.28 8.78
N GLY A 35 1.76 11.72 7.71
CA GLY A 35 1.70 10.30 7.40
C GLY A 35 2.92 9.55 7.94
N GLU A 36 2.71 8.31 8.35
CA GLU A 36 3.79 7.39 8.71
C GLU A 36 3.84 6.20 7.73
N VAL A 37 5.02 5.59 7.61
CA VAL A 37 5.16 4.34 6.85
C VAL A 37 4.34 3.26 7.54
N ALA A 38 3.43 2.63 6.78
CA ALA A 38 2.62 1.55 7.33
C ALA A 38 3.51 0.38 7.75
N ARG A 39 3.22 -0.29 8.87
CA ARG A 39 3.93 -1.53 9.21
C ARG A 39 3.86 -2.52 8.04
N PRO A 40 4.97 -3.17 7.64
CA PRO A 40 4.96 -4.08 6.49
C PRO A 40 3.84 -5.11 6.59
N ASN A 41 3.05 -5.25 5.53
CA ASN A 41 1.92 -6.19 5.41
C ASN A 41 0.77 -6.01 6.44
N SER A 42 0.70 -4.88 7.15
CA SER A 42 -0.40 -4.60 8.10
C SER A 42 -1.77 -4.40 7.42
N TRP A 43 -1.76 -4.04 6.13
CA TRP A 43 -2.95 -3.88 5.29
C TRP A 43 -2.93 -4.88 4.13
N PRO A 44 -3.12 -6.19 4.39
CA PRO A 44 -2.86 -7.25 3.39
C PRO A 44 -3.81 -7.22 2.18
N TRP A 45 -4.91 -6.46 2.26
CA TRP A 45 -5.83 -6.25 1.16
C TRP A 45 -5.47 -5.06 0.27
N GLN A 46 -4.52 -4.22 0.66
CA GLN A 46 -4.07 -3.10 -0.17
C GLN A 46 -3.42 -3.64 -1.44
N ILE A 47 -3.78 -3.05 -2.57
CA ILE A 47 -3.18 -3.39 -3.86
C ILE A 47 -2.57 -2.18 -4.55
N SER A 48 -1.61 -2.46 -5.43
CA SER A 48 -1.09 -1.52 -6.42
C SER A 48 -1.71 -1.87 -7.78
N LEU A 49 -2.58 -0.99 -8.29
CA LEU A 49 -3.14 -1.11 -9.63
C LEU A 49 -2.19 -0.45 -10.62
N GLN A 50 -1.83 -1.18 -11.68
CA GLN A 50 -0.83 -0.75 -12.63
C GLN A 50 -1.31 -0.94 -14.08
N TYR A 51 -1.03 0.04 -14.93
CA TYR A 51 -1.28 -0.05 -16.37
C TYR A 51 0.01 -0.36 -17.13
N LYS A 52 -0.11 -1.07 -18.25
CA LYS A 52 0.99 -1.30 -19.17
C LYS A 52 1.17 -0.11 -20.11
N SER A 53 2.40 0.39 -20.25
CA SER A 53 2.81 1.32 -21.30
C SER A 53 4.15 0.89 -21.88
N GLY A 54 4.18 0.62 -23.19
CA GLY A 54 5.31 -0.05 -23.83
C GLY A 54 5.62 -1.40 -23.18
N SER A 55 6.86 -1.58 -22.75
CA SER A 55 7.33 -2.80 -22.07
C SER A 55 7.19 -2.77 -20.55
N TYR A 56 6.71 -1.65 -19.98
CA TYR A 56 6.73 -1.41 -18.54
C TYR A 56 5.32 -1.31 -17.96
N TYR A 57 5.22 -1.55 -16.65
CA TYR A 57 4.01 -1.32 -15.86
C TYR A 57 4.23 -0.17 -14.89
N TYR A 58 3.22 0.68 -14.76
CA TYR A 58 3.28 1.88 -13.94
C TYR A 58 2.14 1.88 -12.93
N HIS A 59 2.45 2.12 -11.66
CA HIS A 59 1.44 2.34 -10.62
C HIS A 59 0.61 3.58 -10.96
N THR A 60 -0.70 3.48 -10.77
CA THR A 60 -1.60 4.62 -10.96
C THR A 60 -2.59 4.82 -9.82
N CYS A 61 -3.04 3.74 -9.18
CA CYS A 61 -4.06 3.80 -8.14
C CYS A 61 -3.91 2.66 -7.14
N GLY A 62 -4.55 2.84 -5.99
CA GLY A 62 -4.78 1.76 -5.04
C GLY A 62 -6.06 0.96 -5.32
N GLY A 63 -6.36 0.07 -4.41
CA GLY A 63 -7.61 -0.69 -4.37
C GLY A 63 -7.63 -1.65 -3.19
N THR A 64 -8.68 -2.45 -3.11
CA THR A 64 -8.87 -3.42 -2.02
C THR A 64 -9.17 -4.79 -2.57
N LEU A 65 -8.42 -5.80 -2.16
CA LEU A 65 -8.78 -7.20 -2.35
C LEU A 65 -10.04 -7.52 -1.54
N ILE A 66 -11.17 -7.67 -2.22
CA ILE A 66 -12.47 -7.93 -1.56
C ILE A 66 -12.79 -9.43 -1.47
N ARG A 67 -12.16 -10.25 -2.33
CA ARG A 67 -12.18 -11.72 -2.28
C ARG A 67 -11.12 -12.26 -3.24
N ARG A 68 -10.81 -13.55 -3.15
CA ARG A 68 -9.92 -14.23 -4.12
C ARG A 68 -10.40 -13.97 -5.56
N GLY A 69 -9.53 -13.41 -6.39
CA GLY A 69 -9.81 -13.08 -7.79
C GLY A 69 -10.55 -11.75 -8.01
N TRP A 70 -10.82 -10.95 -6.98
CA TRP A 70 -11.52 -9.66 -7.14
C TRP A 70 -10.94 -8.53 -6.31
N VAL A 71 -10.74 -7.40 -6.98
CA VAL A 71 -10.33 -6.13 -6.38
C VAL A 71 -11.43 -5.10 -6.60
N MET A 72 -11.65 -4.24 -5.60
CA MET A 72 -12.44 -3.02 -5.72
C MET A 72 -11.50 -1.82 -5.87
N THR A 73 -11.79 -0.92 -6.79
CA THR A 73 -11.07 0.36 -6.98
C THR A 73 -12.03 1.45 -7.44
N ALA A 74 -11.53 2.66 -7.64
CA ALA A 74 -12.32 3.77 -8.16
C ALA A 74 -12.52 3.67 -9.67
N ALA A 75 -13.68 4.13 -10.17
CA ALA A 75 -14.00 4.06 -11.58
C ALA A 75 -13.05 4.84 -12.49
N HIS A 76 -12.59 6.01 -12.03
CA HIS A 76 -11.66 6.83 -12.79
C HIS A 76 -10.25 6.23 -12.89
N CYS A 77 -9.93 5.21 -12.10
CA CYS A 77 -8.62 4.56 -12.13
C CYS A 77 -8.45 3.58 -13.29
N VAL A 78 -9.55 3.19 -13.94
CA VAL A 78 -9.57 2.13 -14.93
C VAL A 78 -10.27 2.56 -16.21
N ASP A 79 -9.90 1.89 -17.29
CA ASP A 79 -10.59 1.93 -18.57
C ASP A 79 -10.59 0.52 -19.18
N SER A 80 -11.36 0.35 -20.26
CA SER A 80 -11.48 -0.93 -20.95
C SER A 80 -10.47 -1.15 -22.08
N SER A 81 -9.62 -0.17 -22.40
CA SER A 81 -8.69 -0.25 -23.54
C SER A 81 -7.26 -0.59 -23.12
N ARG A 82 -6.89 -0.33 -21.87
CA ARG A 82 -5.57 -0.63 -21.32
C ARG A 82 -5.44 -2.07 -20.83
N THR A 83 -4.20 -2.54 -20.83
CA THR A 83 -3.81 -3.76 -20.12
C THR A 83 -3.46 -3.42 -18.68
N TRP A 84 -4.07 -4.14 -17.74
CA TRP A 84 -3.93 -3.89 -16.31
C TRP A 84 -3.29 -5.08 -15.59
N ARG A 85 -2.51 -4.79 -14.54
CA ARG A 85 -2.12 -5.76 -13.52
C ARG A 85 -2.39 -5.22 -12.12
N VAL A 86 -2.56 -6.13 -11.19
CA VAL A 86 -2.69 -5.88 -9.75
C VAL A 86 -1.45 -6.46 -9.08
N VAL A 87 -0.85 -5.72 -8.15
CA VAL A 87 0.20 -6.23 -7.27
C VAL A 87 -0.32 -6.28 -5.84
N LEU A 88 -0.21 -7.46 -5.23
CA LEU A 88 -0.58 -7.74 -3.84
C LEU A 88 0.68 -8.00 -3.02
N GLY A 89 0.64 -7.73 -1.71
CA GLY A 89 1.76 -8.03 -0.81
C GLY A 89 2.98 -7.12 -0.99
N ASP A 90 2.80 -6.00 -1.68
CA ASP A 90 3.81 -4.96 -1.91
C ASP A 90 3.77 -3.94 -0.76
N HIS A 91 4.94 -3.53 -0.28
CA HIS A 91 5.10 -2.54 0.79
C HIS A 91 5.88 -1.31 0.32
N ASP A 92 6.96 -1.50 -0.42
CA ASP A 92 7.69 -0.44 -1.13
C ASP A 92 7.72 -0.73 -2.63
N ILE A 93 6.92 0.01 -3.40
CA ILE A 93 6.76 -0.13 -4.85
C ILE A 93 8.06 0.08 -5.66
N ASN A 94 9.11 0.64 -5.03
CA ASN A 94 10.40 0.89 -5.67
C ASN A 94 11.41 -0.24 -5.41
N ASN A 95 11.07 -1.18 -4.54
CA ASN A 95 11.89 -2.31 -4.16
C ASN A 95 11.16 -3.63 -4.46
N HIS A 96 11.92 -4.72 -4.61
CA HIS A 96 11.35 -6.05 -4.75
C HIS A 96 11.68 -6.87 -3.51
N GLU A 97 10.69 -7.07 -2.65
CA GLU A 97 10.82 -7.72 -1.35
C GLU A 97 10.63 -9.24 -1.42
N GLY A 98 10.17 -9.76 -2.56
CA GLY A 98 9.92 -11.18 -2.82
C GLY A 98 8.58 -11.70 -2.29
N LYS A 99 7.71 -10.81 -1.82
CA LYS A 99 6.34 -11.13 -1.35
C LYS A 99 5.26 -10.70 -2.34
N GLU A 100 5.64 -9.92 -3.33
CA GLU A 100 4.78 -9.32 -4.33
C GLU A 100 4.17 -10.39 -5.24
N GLN A 101 2.86 -10.33 -5.41
CA GLN A 101 2.13 -11.19 -6.34
C GLN A 101 1.57 -10.35 -7.48
N TYR A 102 2.15 -10.53 -8.66
CA TYR A 102 1.74 -9.84 -9.88
C TYR A 102 0.64 -10.65 -10.59
N MET A 103 -0.57 -10.07 -10.69
CA MET A 103 -1.73 -10.74 -11.30
C MET A 103 -2.28 -9.91 -12.47
N SER A 104 -2.45 -10.53 -13.63
CA SER A 104 -3.08 -9.88 -14.78
C SER A 104 -4.59 -9.74 -14.56
N VAL A 105 -5.13 -8.57 -14.90
CA VAL A 105 -6.57 -8.33 -14.83
C VAL A 105 -7.23 -8.92 -16.06
N SER A 106 -8.20 -9.81 -15.83
CA SER A 106 -8.98 -10.45 -16.89
C SER A 106 -10.15 -9.59 -17.36
N ARG A 107 -10.76 -8.83 -16.46
CA ARG A 107 -11.95 -8.02 -16.74
C ARG A 107 -12.11 -6.88 -15.76
N VAL A 108 -12.58 -5.75 -16.28
CA VAL A 108 -12.96 -4.56 -15.52
C VAL A 108 -14.49 -4.41 -15.57
N TYR A 109 -15.13 -4.14 -14.44
CA TYR A 109 -16.57 -3.96 -14.29
C TYR A 109 -16.86 -2.54 -13.81
N ILE A 110 -16.97 -1.61 -14.77
CA ILE A 110 -17.28 -0.22 -14.47
C ILE A 110 -18.76 -0.09 -14.11
N HIS A 111 -19.08 0.57 -13.00
CA HIS A 111 -20.47 0.79 -12.60
C HIS A 111 -21.23 1.55 -13.71
N PRO A 112 -22.44 1.11 -14.12
CA PRO A 112 -23.12 1.65 -15.29
C PRO A 112 -23.48 3.14 -15.19
N ASN A 113 -23.63 3.65 -13.96
CA ASN A 113 -23.93 5.06 -13.70
C ASN A 113 -22.68 5.92 -13.50
N TRP A 114 -21.47 5.37 -13.68
CA TRP A 114 -20.25 6.16 -13.62
C TRP A 114 -20.25 7.23 -14.73
N ASN A 115 -19.95 8.47 -14.34
CA ASN A 115 -19.86 9.61 -15.24
C ASN A 115 -18.52 10.31 -15.01
N SER A 116 -17.67 10.39 -16.02
CA SER A 116 -16.35 11.05 -15.91
C SER A 116 -16.45 12.54 -15.55
N ASN A 117 -17.60 13.18 -15.76
CA ASN A 117 -17.86 14.57 -15.42
C ASN A 117 -18.40 14.76 -13.99
N SER A 118 -18.61 13.68 -13.23
CA SER A 118 -19.05 13.70 -11.84
C SER A 118 -18.40 12.57 -11.04
N VAL A 119 -17.46 12.92 -10.14
CA VAL A 119 -16.70 11.94 -9.35
C VAL A 119 -17.53 11.24 -8.26
N ALA A 120 -18.75 11.71 -8.01
CA ALA A 120 -19.63 11.12 -6.99
C ALA A 120 -20.18 9.75 -7.44
N GLY A 121 -19.90 8.68 -6.67
CA GLY A 121 -20.53 7.37 -6.83
C GLY A 121 -19.82 6.33 -7.71
N GLY A 122 -18.55 6.52 -8.07
CA GLY A 122 -17.83 5.63 -8.99
C GLY A 122 -17.00 4.51 -8.32
N LEU A 123 -17.64 3.41 -7.92
CA LEU A 123 -16.93 2.18 -7.53
C LEU A 123 -16.86 1.18 -8.69
N VAL A 124 -15.73 0.48 -8.84
CA VAL A 124 -15.49 -0.50 -9.91
C VAL A 124 -14.86 -1.76 -9.37
N GLY A 125 -15.40 -2.91 -9.77
CA GLY A 125 -14.79 -4.21 -9.53
C GLY A 125 -13.86 -4.61 -10.68
N THR A 126 -12.67 -5.11 -10.38
CA THR A 126 -11.80 -5.78 -11.34
C THR A 126 -11.67 -7.26 -10.98
N ARG A 127 -11.70 -8.14 -11.98
CA ARG A 127 -11.50 -9.59 -11.81
C ARG A 127 -10.15 -9.98 -12.39
N PHE A 128 -9.38 -10.72 -11.61
CA PHE A 128 -8.12 -11.35 -12.02
C PHE A 128 -8.19 -12.86 -11.81
N HIS A 129 -7.36 -13.61 -12.53
CA HIS A 129 -7.25 -15.05 -12.33
C HIS A 129 -6.31 -15.31 -11.13
N PRO A 130 -6.79 -15.93 -10.04
CA PRO A 130 -5.90 -16.33 -8.96
C PRO A 130 -5.01 -17.49 -9.43
N PHE A 131 -3.77 -17.54 -8.94
CA PHE A 131 -2.95 -18.75 -9.04
C PHE A 131 -3.66 -19.90 -8.31
N HIS A 132 -3.64 -21.09 -8.93
CA HIS A 132 -4.11 -22.34 -8.34
C HIS A 132 -3.03 -22.94 -7.44
#